data_AF-A0A4Q6GJA3-F1
#
_entry.id   AF-A0A4Q6GJA3-F1
#
_cell.length_a   1.000
_cell.length_b   1.000
_cell.length_c   1.000
_cell.angle_alpha   90.00
_cell.angle_beta   90.00
_cell.angle_gamma   90.00
#
_symmetry.space_group_name_H-M   'P 1'
#
loop_
_entity.id
_entity.type
_entity.pdbx_description
1 polymer ?
#
loop_
_entity_poly.entity_id
_entity_poly.type
_entity_poly.pdbx_seq_one_letter_code
_entity_poly.pdbx_strand_id
1 'polypeptide(L)' 'MFESLTQRLSGTIERLRGRGRLSEENIREATREVRIALLEADVALPVVQALIERIKVRAVGQEVLKSLTPGQALIK' A
#
# COMPACT_ATOMS: atom_id res chain seq x y z
N MET A 1 9.11 18.30 -16.12
CA MET A 1 9.83 17.67 -14.98
C MET A 1 8.89 16.85 -14.09
N PHE A 2 7.71 17.36 -13.71
CA PHE A 2 6.69 16.58 -12.96
C PHE A 2 5.96 15.50 -13.78
N GLU A 3 5.89 15.63 -15.11
CA GLU A 3 5.20 14.66 -15.98
C GLU A 3 5.79 13.26 -15.95
N SER A 4 7.13 13.12 -15.89
CA SER A 4 7.74 11.78 -15.87
C SER A 4 7.49 11.07 -14.53
N LEU A 5 7.37 11.83 -13.44
CA LEU A 5 6.97 11.32 -12.14
C LEU A 5 5.49 10.91 -12.15
N THR A 6 4.62 11.76 -12.70
CA THR A 6 3.19 11.48 -12.84
C THR A 6 2.93 10.24 -13.68
N GLN A 7 3.62 10.07 -14.81
CA GLN A 7 3.47 8.85 -15.64
C GLN A 7 3.94 7.58 -14.92
N ARG A 8 5.08 7.64 -14.21
CA ARG A 8 5.60 6.49 -13.44
C ARG A 8 4.67 6.12 -12.28
N LEU A 9 4.09 7.11 -11.61
CA LEU A 9 3.16 6.90 -10.51
C LEU A 9 1.84 6.28 -11.01
N SER A 10 1.28 6.81 -12.09
CA SER A 10 0.06 6.28 -12.72
C SER A 10 0.23 4.83 -13.18
N GLY A 11 1.33 4.50 -13.85
CA GLY A 11 1.60 3.12 -14.28
C GLY A 11 1.83 2.14 -13.14
N THR A 12 2.23 2.62 -11.96
CA THR A 12 2.36 1.78 -10.75
C THR A 12 1.00 1.55 -10.10
N ILE A 13 0.15 2.57 -10.06
CA ILE A 13 -1.22 2.48 -9.54
C ILE A 13 -2.09 1.57 -10.42
N GLU A 14 -1.94 1.62 -11.76
CA GLU A 14 -2.63 0.72 -12.68
C GLU A 14 -2.22 -0.75 -12.47
N ARG A 15 -0.93 -1.02 -12.29
CA ARG A 15 -0.42 -2.37 -12.00
C ARG A 15 -0.91 -2.90 -10.65
N LEU A 16 -1.04 -2.03 -9.66
CA LEU A 16 -1.63 -2.39 -8.35
C LEU A 16 -3.14 -2.65 -8.44
N ARG A 17 -3.88 -1.89 -9.26
CA ARG A 17 -5.30 -2.17 -9.55
C ARG A 17 -5.52 -3.50 -10.26
N GLY A 18 -4.54 -3.97 -11.05
CA GLY A 18 -4.61 -5.26 -11.77
C GLY A 18 -4.45 -6.51 -10.90
N ARG A 19 -3.95 -6.39 -9.65
CA ARG A 19 -3.86 -7.51 -8.72
C ARG A 19 -5.11 -7.54 -7.83
N GLY A 20 -6.15 -8.22 -8.30
CA GLY A 20 -7.51 -8.24 -7.72
C GLY A 20 -7.63 -8.68 -6.25
N ARG A 21 -6.56 -9.14 -5.59
CA ARG A 21 -6.53 -9.44 -4.15
C ARG A 21 -5.26 -8.88 -3.50
N LEU A 22 -5.47 -8.06 -2.48
CA LEU A 22 -4.46 -7.73 -1.49
C LEU A 22 -4.36 -8.95 -0.56
N SER A 23 -3.21 -9.63 -0.56
CA SER A 23 -2.87 -10.63 0.45
C SER A 23 -1.82 -10.03 1.38
N GLU A 24 -1.76 -10.51 2.62
CA GLU A 24 -0.72 -10.08 3.58
C GLU A 24 0.70 -10.21 3.02
N GLU A 25 0.98 -11.27 2.25
CA GLU A 25 2.29 -11.52 1.65
C GLU A 25 2.66 -10.43 0.64
N ASN A 26 1.73 -10.11 -0.28
CA ASN A 26 1.93 -9.06 -1.27
C ASN A 26 2.09 -7.68 -0.61
N ILE A 27 1.37 -7.42 0.48
CA ILE A 27 1.48 -6.16 1.23
C ILE A 27 2.85 -6.05 1.89
N ARG A 28 3.35 -7.14 2.50
CA ARG A 28 4.67 -7.19 3.15
C ARG A 28 5.79 -6.97 2.15
N GLU A 29 5.73 -7.61 0.99
CA GLU A 29 6.71 -7.45 -0.08
C GLU A 29 6.73 -6.00 -0.58
N ALA A 30 5.56 -5.45 -0.93
CA ALA A 30 5.44 -4.07 -1.42
C ALA A 30 5.91 -3.02 -0.39
N THR A 31 5.56 -3.18 0.89
CA THR A 31 6.02 -2.23 1.94
C THR A 31 7.53 -2.31 2.17
N ARG A 32 8.16 -3.48 1.94
CA ARG A 32 9.62 -3.61 2.01
C ARG A 32 10.31 -2.84 0.89
N GLU A 33 9.83 -2.95 -0.34
CA GLU A 33 10.36 -2.21 -1.48
C GLU A 33 10.21 -0.69 -1.30
N VAL A 34 9.02 -0.24 -0.87
CA VAL A 34 8.77 1.17 -0.56
C VAL A 34 9.72 1.69 0.52
N ARG A 35 9.99 0.91 1.56
CA ARG A 35 10.94 1.30 2.61
C ARG A 35 12.35 1.51 2.05
N ILE A 36 12.83 0.61 1.19
CA ILE A 36 14.16 0.71 0.58
C ILE A 36 14.24 1.98 -0.28
N ALA A 37 13.27 2.17 -1.17
CA ALA A 37 13.24 3.34 -2.06
C ALA A 37 13.19 4.67 -1.30
N LEU A 38 12.50 4.74 -0.16
CA LEU A 38 12.45 5.95 0.66
C LEU A 38 13.77 6.22 1.39
N LEU A 39 14.46 5.18 1.85
CA LEU A 39 15.77 5.33 2.48
C LEU A 39 16.85 5.73 1.47
N GLU A 40 16.80 5.19 0.25
CA GLU A 40 17.68 5.59 -0.86
C GLU A 40 17.45 7.04 -1.30
N ALA A 41 16.25 7.58 -1.07
CA ALA A 41 15.89 8.97 -1.36
C ALA A 41 16.20 9.93 -0.20
N ASP A 42 17.04 9.53 0.77
CA ASP A 42 17.40 10.31 1.96
C ASP A 42 16.22 10.76 2.83
N VAL A 43 15.13 9.98 2.85
CA VAL A 43 13.98 10.28 3.72
C VAL A 43 14.31 9.86 5.15
N ALA A 44 14.06 10.76 6.10
CA ALA A 44 14.29 10.50 7.51
C ALA A 44 13.53 9.26 8.02
N LEU A 45 14.23 8.40 8.77
CA LEU A 45 13.69 7.13 9.28
C LEU A 45 12.33 7.26 10.01
N PRO A 46 12.07 8.29 10.85
CA PRO A 46 10.74 8.44 11.49
C PRO A 46 9.60 8.63 10.49
N VAL A 47 9.86 9.34 9.38
CA VAL A 47 8.87 9.57 8.31
C VAL A 47 8.58 8.28 7.57
N VAL A 48 9.63 7.50 7.26
CA VAL A 48 9.48 6.20 6.60
C VAL A 48 8.67 5.24 7.46
N GLN A 49 8.98 5.14 8.76
CA GLN A 49 8.23 4.28 9.68
C GLN A 49 6.75 4.67 9.78
N ALA A 50 6.47 5.97 9.96
CA ALA A 50 5.10 6.47 10.02
C ALA A 50 4.30 6.18 8.74
N LEU A 51 4.94 6.31 7.57
CA LEU A 51 4.31 6.02 6.29
C LEU A 51 4.01 4.53 6.12
N ILE A 52 4.97 3.66 6.44
CA ILE A 52 4.79 2.20 6.35
C ILE A 52 3.66 1.73 7.27
N GLU A 53 3.59 2.23 8.51
CA GLU A 53 2.49 1.88 9.43
C GLU A 53 1.12 2.32 8.90
N ARG A 54 1.03 3.55 8.36
CA ARG A 54 -0.22 4.01 7.70
C ARG A 54 -0.62 3.17 6.49
N ILE A 55 0.35 2.60 5.76
CA ILE A 55 0.08 1.71 4.63
C ILE A 55 -0.44 0.37 5.15
N LYS A 56 0.21 -0.24 6.14
CA LYS A 56 -0.22 -1.51 6.74
C LYS A 56 -1.63 -1.46 7.31
N VAL A 57 -1.93 -0.44 8.15
CA VAL A 57 -3.27 -0.30 8.77
C VAL A 57 -4.37 -0.21 7.72
N ARG A 58 -4.15 0.57 6.65
CA ARG A 58 -5.11 0.68 5.55
C ARG A 58 -5.23 -0.60 4.74
N ALA A 59 -4.11 -1.28 4.49
CA ALA A 59 -4.09 -2.50 3.70
C ALA A 59 -4.81 -3.66 4.42
N VAL A 60 -4.57 -3.84 5.73
CA VAL A 60 -5.28 -4.81 6.57
C VAL A 60 -6.77 -4.47 6.66
N GLY A 61 -7.13 -3.20 6.88
CA GLY A 61 -8.53 -2.77 6.90
C GLY A 61 -9.27 -3.05 5.58
N GLN A 62 -8.59 -2.85 4.45
CA GLN A 62 -9.14 -3.15 3.12
C GLN A 62 -9.23 -4.65 2.84
N GLU A 63 -8.29 -5.46 3.33
CA GLU A 63 -8.35 -6.93 3.24
C GLU A 63 -9.53 -7.48 4.04
N VAL A 64 -9.71 -7.01 5.27
CA VAL A 64 -10.85 -7.38 6.13
C VAL A 64 -12.18 -7.00 5.48
N LEU A 65 -12.32 -5.78 4.97
CA LEU A 65 -13.55 -5.36 4.28
C LEU A 65 -13.85 -6.18 3.03
N LYS A 66 -12.82 -6.66 2.31
CA LYS A 66 -13.00 -7.52 1.13
C LYS A 66 -13.28 -8.98 1.49
N SER A 67 -12.95 -9.43 2.70
CA SER A 67 -13.19 -10.80 3.16
C SER A 67 -14.49 -10.96 3.96
N LEU A 68 -15.08 -9.86 4.44
CA LEU A 68 -16.34 -9.87 5.17
C LEU A 68 -17.54 -10.15 4.24
N THR A 69 -18.42 -11.04 4.67
CA THR A 69 -19.74 -11.22 4.06
C THR A 69 -20.70 -10.10 4.49
N PRO A 70 -21.74 -9.76 3.70
CA PRO A 70 -22.66 -8.65 4.00
C PRO A 70 -23.28 -8.70 5.41
N GLY A 71 -23.54 -9.90 5.93
CA GLY A 71 -24.06 -10.09 7.30
C GLY A 71 -23.03 -9.79 8.40
N GLN A 72 -21.74 -9.96 8.14
CA GLN A 72 -20.67 -9.66 9.10
C GLN A 72 -20.30 -8.17 9.13
N ALA A 73 -20.55 -7.43 8.04
CA ALA A 73 -20.30 -6.00 7.95
C ALA A 73 -21.33 -5.14 8.72
N LEU A 74 -22.53 -5.66 8.99
CA LEU A 74 -23.62 -4.95 9.67
C LEU A 74 -23.57 -5.00 11.21
N ILE A 75 -22.67 -5.81 11.79
CA ILE A 75 -22.67 -6.12 13.24
C ILE A 75 -21.68 -5.21 14.03
N LYS A 76 -21.00 -4.24 13.39
CA LYS A 76 -20.13 -3.26 14.06
C LYS A 76 -20.36 -1.83 13.61
#